data_AF-A0A7Y0BW53-F1
#
_entry.id   AF-A0A7Y0BW53-F1
#
_cell.length_a   1.000
_cell.length_b   1.000
_cell.length_c   1.000
_cell.angle_alpha   90.00
_cell.angle_beta   90.00
_cell.angle_gamma   90.00
#
_symmetry.space_group_name_H-M   'P 1'
#
loop_
_entity.id
_entity.type
_entity.pdbx_description
1 polymer ?
#
loop_
_entity_poly.entity_id
_entity_poly.type
_entity_poly.pdbx_seq_one_letter_code
_entity_poly.pdbx_strand_id
1 'polypeptide(L)'
;MNQSPVPILKFTDFISADGETLTTTSVHVALVRGKPHDQVLRDIRALIEQSPVDFGTRNFRPAIFLNSQGQSCVSYTLTRDGFTLLAMQSTGKKAVVCNVAFLTAFDAMAAYAKNQREGLGYRFMAKKPEDKDSGELAALAIAA
;
A
#
# COMPACT_ATOMS: atom_id res chain seq x y z
N MET A 1 24.85 27.89 -11.76
CA MET A 1 23.62 27.62 -10.99
C MET A 1 23.44 26.13 -10.92
N ASN A 2 23.83 25.51 -9.81
CA ASN A 2 23.74 24.06 -9.63
C ASN A 2 22.29 23.74 -9.31
N GLN A 3 21.53 23.23 -10.29
CA GLN A 3 20.22 22.68 -10.01
C GLN A 3 20.46 21.31 -9.36
N SER A 4 20.38 21.25 -8.03
CA SER A 4 20.22 19.97 -7.34
C SER A 4 19.08 19.21 -8.01
N PRO A 5 19.24 17.91 -8.34
CA PRO A 5 18.21 17.16 -9.05
C PRO A 5 16.95 17.18 -8.20
N VAL A 6 15.91 17.87 -8.69
CA VAL A 6 14.59 17.83 -8.05
C VAL A 6 14.17 16.36 -8.08
N PRO A 7 14.02 15.70 -6.92
CA PRO A 7 13.66 14.29 -6.91
C PRO A 7 12.32 14.15 -7.61
N ILE A 8 12.30 13.36 -8.70
CA ILE A 8 11.06 13.03 -9.41
C ILE A 8 10.20 12.26 -8.42
N LEU A 9 9.12 12.89 -7.96
CA LEU A 9 8.21 12.30 -7.00
C LEU A 9 7.46 11.13 -7.65
N LYS A 10 7.86 9.89 -7.32
CA LYS A 10 7.13 8.69 -7.74
C LYS A 10 6.15 8.31 -6.64
N PHE A 11 4.87 8.51 -6.90
CA PHE A 11 3.82 8.25 -5.91
C PHE A 11 3.71 6.77 -5.50
N THR A 12 4.19 5.85 -6.35
CA THR A 12 4.31 4.43 -6.03
C THR A 12 5.21 4.17 -4.83
N ASP A 13 6.21 5.02 -4.60
CA ASP A 13 7.17 4.86 -3.50
C ASP A 13 6.54 5.17 -2.14
N PHE A 14 5.36 5.81 -2.13
CA PHE A 14 4.60 6.10 -0.93
C PHE A 14 3.55 5.04 -0.58
N ILE A 15 3.47 3.97 -1.37
CA ILE A 15 2.49 2.91 -1.22
C ILE A 15 3.21 1.62 -0.83
N SER A 16 2.83 1.07 0.32
CA SER A 16 3.31 -0.21 0.82
C SER A 16 2.29 -1.30 0.56
N ALA A 17 2.76 -2.49 0.20
CA ALA A 17 1.94 -3.68 0.07
C ALA A 17 2.17 -4.60 1.28
N ASP A 18 1.08 -4.97 1.96
CA ASP A 18 1.05 -6.02 2.98
C ASP A 18 0.04 -7.09 2.54
N GLY A 19 0.57 -8.18 1.98
CA GLY A 19 -0.22 -9.20 1.31
C GLY A 19 -1.00 -8.64 0.11
N GLU A 20 -2.33 -8.58 0.25
CA GLU A 20 -3.26 -7.98 -0.73
C GLU A 20 -3.58 -6.52 -0.45
N THR A 21 -3.20 -6.01 0.72
CA THR A 21 -3.60 -4.70 1.17
C THR A 21 -2.55 -3.68 0.75
N LEU A 22 -2.97 -2.72 -0.05
CA LEU A 22 -2.17 -1.53 -0.36
C LEU A 22 -2.49 -0.42 0.63
N THR A 23 -1.45 0.17 1.20
CA THR A 23 -1.58 1.23 2.18
C THR A 23 -0.58 2.36 1.93
N THR A 24 -0.89 3.54 2.46
CA THR A 24 0.05 4.66 2.58
C THR A 24 0.07 5.15 4.03
N THR A 25 0.97 6.09 4.36
CA THR A 25 1.07 6.64 5.70
C THR A 25 0.61 8.09 5.74
N SER A 26 0.09 8.54 6.89
CA SER A 26 -0.26 9.94 7.09
C SER A 26 0.95 10.89 6.94
N VAL A 27 2.16 10.38 7.16
CA VAL A 27 3.43 11.11 6.94
C VAL A 27 3.66 11.35 5.45
N HIS A 28 3.51 10.33 4.60
CA HIS A 28 3.62 10.48 3.15
C HIS A 28 2.55 11.43 2.59
N VAL A 29 1.31 11.31 3.09
CA VAL A 29 0.23 12.22 2.71
C VAL A 29 0.56 13.67 3.07
N ALA A 30 1.12 13.92 4.26
CA ALA A 30 1.55 15.25 4.68
C ALA A 30 2.66 15.82 3.79
N LEU A 31 3.69 15.01 3.50
CA LEU A 31 4.82 15.36 2.65
C LEU A 31 4.37 15.80 1.25
N VAL A 32 3.56 14.98 0.60
CA VAL A 32 3.11 15.23 -0.78
C VAL A 32 2.16 16.43 -0.86
N ARG A 33 1.29 16.60 0.14
CA ARG A 33 0.37 17.75 0.19
C ARG A 33 1.05 19.05 0.60
N GLY A 34 2.30 19.00 1.07
CA GLY A 34 3.00 20.16 1.62
C GLY A 34 2.28 20.76 2.83
N LYS A 35 1.64 19.92 3.66
CA LYS A 35 0.91 20.32 4.87
C LYS A 35 1.63 19.80 6.12
N PRO A 36 1.55 20.51 7.26
CA PRO A 36 2.04 19.97 8.53
C PRO A 36 1.36 18.63 8.86
N HIS A 37 2.14 17.68 9.38
CA HIS A 37 1.63 16.35 9.72
C HIS A 37 0.51 16.41 10.76
N ASP A 38 0.61 17.32 11.74
CA ASP A 38 -0.43 17.53 12.76
C ASP A 38 -1.80 17.88 12.17
N GLN A 39 -1.82 18.65 11.07
CA GLN A 39 -3.07 18.97 10.38
C GLN A 39 -3.66 17.73 9.72
N VAL A 40 -2.83 16.89 9.11
CA VAL A 40 -3.27 15.61 8.53
C VAL A 40 -3.79 14.66 9.61
N LEU A 41 -3.15 14.62 10.78
CA LEU A 41 -3.63 13.81 11.91
C LEU A 41 -4.98 14.31 12.44
N ARG A 42 -5.17 15.63 12.54
CA ARG A 42 -6.45 16.23 12.94
C ARG A 42 -7.55 15.87 11.96
N ASP A 43 -7.26 16.03 10.67
CA ASP A 43 -8.16 15.68 9.56
C ASP A 43 -8.57 14.20 9.61
N ILE A 44 -7.61 13.28 9.83
CA ILE A 44 -7.89 11.84 9.95
C ILE A 44 -8.77 11.54 11.17
N ARG A 45 -8.48 12.11 12.34
CA ARG A 45 -9.30 11.89 13.54
C ARG A 45 -10.74 12.34 13.34
N ALA A 46 -10.94 13.52 12.74
CA ALA A 46 -12.27 14.01 12.42
C ALA A 46 -13.03 13.07 11.47
N LEU A 47 -12.35 12.50 10.47
CA LEU A 47 -12.96 11.51 9.58
C LEU A 47 -13.32 10.21 10.29
N ILE A 48 -12.48 9.73 11.21
CA ILE A 48 -12.77 8.54 12.00
C ILE A 48 -14.04 8.76 12.84
N GLU A 49 -14.17 9.92 13.48
CA GLU A 49 -15.34 10.28 14.29
C GLU A 49 -16.62 10.41 13.47
N GLN A 50 -16.52 10.90 12.23
CA GLN A 50 -17.67 11.08 11.32
C GLN A 50 -18.04 9.82 10.53
N SER A 51 -17.19 8.79 10.55
CA SER A 51 -17.39 7.55 9.79
C SER A 51 -18.05 6.47 10.65
N PRO A 52 -18.73 5.49 10.04
CA PRO A 52 -19.07 4.25 10.74
C PRO A 52 -17.83 3.62 11.38
N VAL A 53 -17.97 3.10 12.61
CA VAL A 53 -16.85 2.59 13.42
C VAL A 53 -16.01 1.55 12.67
N ASP A 54 -16.67 0.64 11.94
CA ASP A 54 -16.00 -0.40 11.16
C ASP A 54 -15.17 0.18 10.01
N PHE A 55 -15.70 1.22 9.35
CA PHE A 55 -14.98 1.90 8.27
C PHE A 55 -13.73 2.60 8.83
N GLY A 56 -13.90 3.34 9.94
CA GLY A 56 -12.81 4.04 10.61
C GLY A 56 -11.67 3.10 10.99
N THR A 57 -12.01 2.01 11.69
CA THR A 57 -11.06 1.01 12.18
C THR A 57 -10.35 0.27 11.06
N ARG A 58 -11.06 -0.08 9.99
CA ARG A 58 -10.48 -0.81 8.85
C ARG A 58 -9.53 0.05 8.03
N ASN A 59 -9.87 1.32 7.83
CA ASN A 59 -9.21 2.18 6.84
C ASN A 59 -8.21 3.17 7.44
N PHE A 60 -8.26 3.43 8.75
CA PHE A 60 -7.32 4.29 9.46
C PHE A 60 -6.74 3.56 10.68
N ARG A 61 -5.59 2.91 10.49
CA ARG A 61 -4.93 2.15 11.55
C ARG A 61 -3.87 3.02 12.25
N PRO A 62 -3.91 3.20 13.59
CA PRO A 62 -2.84 3.89 14.30
C PRO A 62 -1.49 3.20 14.08
N ALA A 63 -0.45 4.01 13.94
CA ALA A 63 0.92 3.55 13.74
C ALA A 63 1.90 4.48 14.47
N ILE A 64 3.14 4.04 14.63
CA ILE A 64 4.24 4.85 15.17
C ILE A 64 5.33 4.90 14.11
N PHE A 65 5.91 6.08 13.91
CA PHE A 65 7.09 6.26 13.07
C PHE A 65 8.19 6.99 13.85
N LEU A 66 9.44 6.79 13.45
CA LEU A 66 10.56 7.54 14.00
C LEU A 66 10.81 8.77 13.11
N ASN A 67 10.85 9.95 13.73
CA ASN A 67 11.22 11.16 13.01
C ASN A 67 12.75 11.23 12.77
N SER A 68 13.21 12.26 12.08
CA SER A 68 14.64 12.46 11.78
C SER A 68 15.53 12.65 13.03
N GLN A 69 14.94 12.94 14.19
CA GLN A 69 15.61 13.08 15.47
C GLN A 69 15.56 11.78 16.29
N GLY A 70 15.04 10.69 15.73
CA GLY A 70 14.89 9.40 16.41
C GLY A 70 13.76 9.37 17.44
N GLN A 71 12.87 10.36 17.45
CA GLN A 71 11.73 10.38 18.36
C GLN A 71 10.54 9.62 17.77
N SER A 72 9.89 8.83 18.61
CA SER A 72 8.64 8.15 18.26
C SER A 72 7.50 9.15 18.14
N CYS A 73 6.88 9.19 16.96
CA CYS A 73 5.76 10.06 16.64
C CYS A 73 4.55 9.24 16.19
N VAL A 74 3.35 9.70 16.53
CA VAL A 74 2.09 9.04 16.13
C VAL A 74 1.85 9.28 14.64
N SER A 75 1.41 8.24 13.94
CA SER A 75 0.96 8.30 12.55
C SER A 75 -0.25 7.38 12.35
N TYR A 76 -0.75 7.36 11.11
CA TYR A 76 -1.76 6.40 10.69
C TYR A 76 -1.30 5.71 9.40
N THR A 77 -1.64 4.43 9.29
CA THR A 77 -1.63 3.69 8.04
C THR A 77 -3.02 3.75 7.44
N LEU A 78 -3.11 4.19 6.18
CA LEU A 78 -4.34 4.41 5.44
C LEU A 78 -4.43 3.42 4.30
N THR A 79 -5.59 2.78 4.14
CA THR A 79 -5.91 2.03 2.92
C THR A 79 -6.21 2.98 1.77
N ARG A 80 -6.37 2.45 0.54
CA ARG A 80 -6.87 3.21 -0.60
C ARG A 80 -8.21 3.91 -0.29
N ASP A 81 -9.13 3.23 0.38
CA ASP A 81 -10.46 3.78 0.68
C ASP A 81 -10.38 4.89 1.76
N GLY A 82 -9.57 4.67 2.80
CA GLY A 82 -9.31 5.71 3.82
C GLY A 82 -8.63 6.94 3.23
N PHE A 83 -7.64 6.73 2.35
CA PHE A 83 -7.01 7.82 1.60
C PHE A 83 -8.01 8.55 0.70
N THR A 84 -8.91 7.82 0.02
CA THR A 84 -9.92 8.40 -0.86
C THR A 84 -10.84 9.34 -0.09
N LEU A 85 -11.35 8.91 1.07
CA LEU A 85 -12.16 9.76 1.94
C LEU A 85 -11.40 11.03 2.37
N LEU A 86 -10.13 10.87 2.77
CA LEU A 86 -9.25 11.98 3.14
C LEU A 86 -8.91 12.91 1.95
N ALA A 87 -8.91 12.39 0.72
CA ALA A 87 -8.73 13.16 -0.50
C ALA A 87 -9.96 14.00 -0.83
N MET A 88 -11.17 13.49 -0.62
CA MET A 88 -12.43 14.19 -0.95
C MET A 88 -12.61 15.48 -0.14
N GLN A 89 -12.15 15.54 1.11
CA GLN A 89 -12.23 16.76 1.92
C GLN A 89 -11.18 17.83 1.54
N SER A 90 -10.22 17.50 0.67
CA SER A 90 -9.16 18.44 0.28
C SER A 90 -9.58 19.26 -0.94
N THR A 91 -9.46 20.58 -0.85
CA THR A 91 -9.82 21.51 -1.93
C THR A 91 -8.59 22.17 -2.54
N GLY A 92 -8.72 22.63 -3.79
CA GLY A 92 -7.69 23.37 -4.52
C GLY A 92 -6.95 22.56 -5.60
N LYS A 93 -6.54 23.24 -6.67
CA LYS A 93 -5.97 22.62 -7.89
C LYS A 93 -4.80 21.68 -7.59
N LYS A 94 -3.85 22.10 -6.75
CA LYS A 94 -2.68 21.29 -6.38
C LYS A 94 -3.07 20.03 -5.60
N ALA A 95 -4.01 20.15 -4.65
CA ALA A 95 -4.47 19.03 -3.85
C ALA A 95 -5.19 17.97 -4.71
N VAL A 96 -6.04 18.42 -5.65
CA VAL A 96 -6.72 17.52 -6.59
C VAL A 96 -5.71 16.75 -7.45
N VAL A 97 -4.70 17.42 -8.02
CA VAL A 97 -3.66 16.76 -8.81
C VAL A 97 -2.91 15.71 -7.98
N CYS A 98 -2.55 16.03 -6.73
CA CYS A 98 -1.87 15.07 -5.84
C CYS A 98 -2.78 13.88 -5.49
N ASN A 99 -4.07 14.13 -5.26
CA ASN A 99 -5.04 13.07 -4.96
C ASN A 99 -5.20 12.11 -6.15
N VAL A 100 -5.33 12.64 -7.36
CA VAL A 100 -5.39 11.82 -8.59
C VAL A 100 -4.11 10.98 -8.73
N ALA A 101 -2.93 11.58 -8.54
CA ALA A 101 -1.67 10.87 -8.64
C ALA A 101 -1.52 9.74 -7.60
N PHE A 102 -1.98 9.93 -6.36
CA PHE A 102 -2.01 8.87 -5.35
C PHE A 102 -2.97 7.73 -5.74
N LEU A 103 -4.18 8.06 -6.22
CA LEU A 103 -5.14 7.04 -6.68
C LEU A 103 -4.58 6.24 -7.85
N THR A 104 -3.97 6.90 -8.83
CA THR A 104 -3.29 6.24 -9.94
C THR A 104 -2.15 5.35 -9.46
N ALA A 105 -1.39 5.78 -8.46
CA ALA A 105 -0.33 4.95 -7.87
C ALA A 105 -0.89 3.71 -7.15
N PHE A 106 -2.02 3.83 -6.44
CA PHE A 106 -2.71 2.67 -5.86
C PHE A 106 -3.14 1.67 -6.93
N ASP A 107 -3.73 2.15 -8.02
CA ASP A 107 -4.19 1.29 -9.11
C ASP A 107 -3.00 0.62 -9.83
N ALA A 108 -1.90 1.36 -10.04
CA ALA A 108 -0.66 0.81 -10.63
C ALA A 108 -0.03 -0.27 -9.75
N MET A 109 0.04 -0.05 -8.43
CA MET A 109 0.55 -1.02 -7.47
C MET A 109 -0.35 -2.26 -7.37
N ALA A 110 -1.67 -2.09 -7.48
CA ALA A 110 -2.62 -3.20 -7.50
C ALA A 110 -2.44 -4.07 -8.75
N ALA A 111 -2.30 -3.44 -9.92
CA ALA A 111 -2.02 -4.14 -11.17
C ALA A 111 -0.68 -4.88 -11.12
N TYR A 112 0.37 -4.25 -10.59
CA TYR A 112 1.68 -4.89 -10.42
C TYR A 112 1.60 -6.12 -9.51
N ALA A 113 0.96 -5.99 -8.35
CA ALA A 113 0.80 -7.10 -7.40
C ALA A 113 0.03 -8.28 -8.02
N LYS A 114 -1.03 -8.00 -8.79
CA LYS A 114 -1.80 -9.02 -9.51
C LYS A 114 -0.95 -9.74 -10.55
N ASN A 115 -0.26 -9.00 -11.42
CA ASN A 115 0.56 -9.57 -12.48
C ASN A 115 1.69 -10.45 -11.94
N GLN A 116 2.32 -10.06 -10.83
CA GLN A 116 3.35 -10.89 -10.19
C GLN A 116 2.80 -12.23 -9.69
N ARG A 117 1.59 -12.24 -9.12
CA ARG A 117 0.95 -13.48 -8.65
C ARG A 117 0.54 -14.39 -9.80
N GLU A 118 -0.06 -13.82 -10.85
CA GLU A 118 -0.42 -14.58 -12.04
C GLU A 118 0.83 -15.14 -12.74
N GLY A 119 1.89 -14.33 -12.89
CA GLY A 119 3.17 -14.75 -13.43
C GLY A 119 3.86 -15.86 -12.61
N LEU A 120 3.78 -15.80 -11.28
CA LEU A 120 4.21 -16.89 -10.41
C LEU A 120 3.36 -18.16 -10.62
N GLY A 121 2.03 -18.02 -10.74
CA GLY A 121 1.13 -19.13 -11.04
C GLY A 121 1.50 -19.89 -12.33
N TYR A 122 1.82 -19.16 -13.40
CA TYR A 122 2.32 -19.76 -14.65
C TYR A 122 3.69 -20.44 -14.46
N ARG A 123 4.61 -19.85 -13.68
CA ARG A 123 5.92 -20.47 -13.37
C ARG A 123 5.81 -21.76 -12.56
N PHE A 124 4.81 -21.89 -11.68
CA PHE A 124 4.54 -23.14 -10.95
C PHE A 124 3.90 -24.21 -11.86
N MET A 125 2.99 -23.83 -12.76
CA MET A 125 2.40 -24.77 -13.73
C MET A 125 3.39 -25.25 -14.79
N ALA A 126 4.36 -24.41 -15.18
CA ALA A 126 5.47 -24.80 -16.06
C ALA A 126 6.53 -25.69 -15.38
N LYS A 127 6.39 -25.97 -14.08
CA LYS A 127 7.32 -26.75 -13.27
C LYS A 127 6.67 -28.01 -12.68
N LYS A 128 5.71 -28.62 -13.38
CA LYS A 128 5.43 -30.05 -13.14
C LYS A 128 6.64 -30.83 -13.66
N PRO A 129 7.35 -31.61 -12.83
CA PRO A 129 8.32 -32.55 -13.36
C PRO A 129 7.55 -33.59 -14.16
N GLU A 130 7.94 -33.78 -15.42
CA GLU A 130 7.63 -34.99 -16.18
C GLU A 130 8.45 -36.16 -15.58
N ASP A 131 8.15 -36.57 -14.35
CA ASP A 131 8.79 -37.75 -13.78
C ASP A 131 7.94 -38.99 -14.08
N LYS A 132 8.45 -39.75 -15.04
CA LYS A 132 7.90 -41.00 -15.60
C LYS A 132 8.01 -42.21 -14.67
N ASP A 133 8.44 -42.05 -13.42
CA ASP A 133 8.75 -43.17 -12.52
C ASP A 133 7.89 -43.22 -11.24
N SER A 134 6.64 -42.75 -11.29
CA SER A 134 5.68 -42.95 -10.19
C SER A 134 4.99 -44.33 -10.21
N GLY A 135 5.34 -45.21 -11.16
CA GLY A 135 4.81 -46.57 -11.26
C GLY A 135 5.48 -47.62 -10.36
N GLU A 136 6.77 -47.44 -10.02
CA GLU A 136 7.53 -48.51 -9.33
C GLU A 136 7.40 -48.48 -7.79
N LEU A 137 7.10 -47.32 -7.20
CA LEU A 137 6.94 -47.22 -5.74
C LEU A 137 5.60 -47.74 -5.21
N ALA A 138 4.59 -47.91 -6.07
CA ALA A 138 3.30 -48.49 -5.67
C ALA A 138 3.35 -50.02 -5.53
N ALA A 139 4.31 -50.70 -6.18
CA ALA A 139 4.41 -52.16 -6.18
C ALA A 139 5.08 -52.73 -4.91
N LEU A 140 5.92 -51.94 -4.22
CA LEU A 140 6.63 -52.41 -3.01
C LEU A 140 5.81 -52.31 -1.71
N ALA A 141 4.66 -51.62 -1.72
CA ALA A 141 3.82 -51.43 -0.53
C ALA A 141 2.76 -52.51 -0.33
N ILE A 142 2.61 -53.46 -1.26
CA ILE A 142 1.60 -54.54 -1.20
C ILE A 142 2.23 -55.90 -0.83
N ALA A 143 3.55 -55.97 -0.69
CA ALA A 143 4.29 -57.22 -0.42
C ALA A 143 4.86 -57.35 1.01
N ALA A 144 4.43 -56.52 1.96
CA ALA A 144 4.79 -56.61 3.39
C ALA A 144 3.54 -56.78 4.25
#